data_AF-A0A8X7BA68-F1
#
_entry.id   AF-A0A8X7BA68-F1
#
_cell.length_a   1.000
_cell.length_b   1.000
_cell.length_c   1.000
_cell.angle_alpha   90.00
_cell.angle_beta   90.00
_cell.angle_gamma   90.00
#
_symmetry.space_group_name_H-M   'P 1'
#
loop_
_entity.id
_entity.type
_entity.pdbx_description
1 polymer ?
#
loop_
_entity_poly.entity_id
_entity_poly.type
_entity_poly.pdbx_seq_one_letter_code
_entity_poly.pdbx_strand_id
1 'polypeptide(L)'
;MEVDGMLRIFNRSEKLHSLKYSNYIGDGDTKTFNALSENKSYSDDYLIQKIECVGHVQKRMGTRLMKLKLVYSKKELSDGKTIGGKGRLTDSLIDKLAHYYGNAIRCNSTSVKEMRKAIWAVWGHSCSTDDEPMHWFCPTNPNTWCKYNAAINNNLQKYKHKPSVAKAVRDVIKPVFADLSHPALLKKCLGGKTQNPNESLNSLIWKFCPKTIGSRLQIAEIAANLETSVFNDGNQILITILEKFGLEINRNVCVPLAERDNRRIFTSRQRLLESSFEARRAKKIKKSKEIELFQEQEGMSYYPGEF
;
A
#
# COMPACT_ATOMS: atom_id res chain seq x y z
N MET A 1 -1.49 -16.79 -17.12
CA MET A 1 -0.09 -16.68 -16.62
C MET A 1 -0.02 -16.49 -15.11
N GLU A 2 -0.47 -15.37 -14.51
CA GLU A 2 -0.39 -15.18 -13.04
C GLU A 2 -1.19 -16.23 -12.26
N VAL A 3 -2.42 -16.50 -12.71
CA VAL A 3 -3.29 -17.54 -12.15
C VAL A 3 -2.59 -18.91 -12.19
N ASP A 4 -2.15 -19.33 -13.37
CA ASP A 4 -1.46 -20.62 -13.57
C ASP A 4 -0.19 -20.72 -12.73
N GLY A 5 0.55 -19.62 -12.61
CA GLY A 5 1.76 -19.53 -11.79
C GLY A 5 1.46 -19.78 -10.32
N MET A 6 0.42 -19.14 -9.76
CA MET A 6 0.06 -19.36 -8.36
C MET A 6 -0.50 -20.76 -8.12
N LEU A 7 -1.35 -21.27 -9.02
CA LEU A 7 -1.83 -22.66 -8.92
C LEU A 7 -0.67 -23.65 -8.89
N ARG A 8 0.32 -23.50 -9.77
CA ARG A 8 1.52 -24.34 -9.77
C ARG A 8 2.31 -24.23 -8.47
N ILE A 9 2.46 -23.03 -7.92
CA ILE A 9 3.19 -22.80 -6.65
C ILE A 9 2.48 -23.49 -5.48
N PHE A 10 1.17 -23.30 -5.34
CA PHE A 10 0.40 -23.89 -4.26
C PHE A 10 0.34 -25.42 -4.38
N ASN A 11 0.08 -25.96 -5.58
CA ASN A 11 -0.03 -27.40 -5.80
C ASN A 11 1.28 -28.16 -5.56
N ARG A 12 2.44 -27.53 -5.85
CA ARG A 12 3.73 -28.19 -5.66
C ARG A 12 4.28 -28.08 -4.24
N SER A 13 3.78 -27.14 -3.43
CA SER A 13 4.40 -26.83 -2.12
C SER A 13 4.33 -27.99 -1.14
N GLU A 14 3.21 -28.72 -1.11
CA GLU A 14 3.04 -29.86 -0.23
C GLU A 14 3.95 -31.02 -0.66
N LYS A 15 3.96 -31.34 -1.96
CA LYS A 15 4.77 -32.45 -2.49
C LYS A 15 6.28 -32.21 -2.39
N LEU A 16 6.74 -30.99 -2.66
CA LEU A 16 8.17 -30.67 -2.71
C LEU A 16 8.76 -30.27 -1.35
N HIS A 17 7.95 -29.68 -0.48
CA HIS A 17 8.45 -29.03 0.73
C HIS A 17 7.63 -29.36 1.99
N SER A 18 6.61 -30.22 1.90
CA SER A 18 5.73 -30.54 3.02
C SER A 18 5.10 -29.29 3.67
N LEU A 19 4.83 -28.26 2.85
CA LEU A 19 4.33 -26.95 3.29
C LEU A 19 2.98 -26.63 2.66
N LYS A 20 2.07 -26.06 3.47
CA LYS A 20 0.77 -25.52 3.04
C LYS A 20 0.72 -24.02 3.26
N TYR A 21 0.33 -23.28 2.23
CA TYR A 21 0.11 -21.85 2.33
C TYR A 21 -1.29 -21.56 2.84
N SER A 22 -1.38 -20.88 3.99
CA SER A 22 -2.66 -20.50 4.60
C SER A 22 -3.24 -19.20 4.07
N ASN A 23 -2.41 -18.32 3.51
CA ASN A 23 -2.79 -16.97 3.15
C ASN A 23 -2.33 -16.61 1.74
N TYR A 24 -3.19 -15.94 0.99
CA TYR A 24 -2.88 -15.29 -0.28
C TYR A 24 -2.95 -13.77 -0.11
N ILE A 25 -1.83 -13.07 -0.36
CA ILE A 25 -1.76 -11.61 -0.27
C ILE A 25 -1.95 -11.02 -1.68
N GLY A 26 -3.09 -10.39 -1.91
CA GLY A 26 -3.45 -9.82 -3.21
C GLY A 26 -3.68 -8.32 -3.19
N ASP A 27 -3.37 -7.68 -4.32
CA ASP A 27 -3.74 -6.30 -4.65
C ASP A 27 -5.02 -6.34 -5.49
N GLY A 28 -6.18 -6.13 -4.88
CA GLY A 28 -7.42 -6.09 -5.66
C GLY A 28 -7.71 -7.43 -6.35
N ASP A 29 -7.98 -7.38 -7.66
CA ASP A 29 -8.60 -8.39 -8.54
C ASP A 29 -8.53 -9.87 -8.09
N THR A 30 -9.68 -10.53 -8.08
CA THR A 30 -9.91 -11.81 -7.40
C THR A 30 -9.67 -13.04 -8.27
N LYS A 31 -9.35 -12.91 -9.56
CA LYS A 31 -9.24 -14.06 -10.47
C LYS A 31 -8.27 -15.13 -9.95
N THR A 32 -7.10 -14.73 -9.49
CA THR A 32 -6.09 -15.65 -8.93
C THR A 32 -6.56 -16.30 -7.64
N PHE A 33 -7.20 -15.54 -6.74
CA PHE A 33 -7.72 -16.09 -5.48
C PHE A 33 -8.91 -17.04 -5.70
N ASN A 34 -9.81 -16.69 -6.63
CA ASN A 34 -10.94 -17.53 -7.00
C ASN A 34 -10.46 -18.85 -7.57
N ALA A 35 -9.51 -18.80 -8.53
CA ALA A 35 -8.90 -19.99 -9.07
C ALA A 35 -8.22 -20.86 -7.99
N LEU A 36 -7.51 -20.26 -7.04
CA LEU A 36 -6.91 -21.00 -5.91
C LEU A 36 -7.99 -21.65 -5.02
N SER A 37 -9.09 -20.94 -4.79
CA SER A 37 -10.20 -21.42 -3.96
C SER A 37 -10.98 -22.55 -4.65
N GLU A 38 -11.16 -22.48 -5.97
CA GLU A 38 -11.80 -23.51 -6.80
C GLU A 38 -10.90 -24.73 -7.02
N ASN A 39 -9.58 -24.52 -7.16
CA ASN A 39 -8.61 -25.60 -7.41
C ASN A 39 -8.40 -26.49 -6.18
N LYS A 40 -8.70 -26.00 -4.97
CA LYS A 40 -8.56 -26.72 -3.70
C LYS A 40 -7.21 -27.45 -3.57
N SER A 41 -6.11 -26.69 -3.72
CA SER A 41 -4.74 -27.20 -3.84
C SER A 41 -4.22 -28.14 -2.74
N TYR A 42 -4.93 -28.29 -1.63
CA TYR A 42 -4.52 -29.11 -0.48
C TYR A 42 -5.59 -30.17 -0.13
N SER A 43 -6.59 -29.80 0.66
CA SER A 43 -7.73 -30.65 1.02
C SER A 43 -9.02 -29.84 0.98
N ASP A 44 -10.16 -30.51 0.85
CA ASP A 44 -11.47 -29.86 0.79
C ASP A 44 -11.74 -28.94 2.00
N ASP A 45 -11.24 -29.33 3.18
CA ASP A 45 -11.41 -28.57 4.42
C ASP A 45 -10.36 -27.46 4.62
N TYR A 46 -9.32 -27.40 3.78
CA TYR A 46 -8.24 -26.42 3.94
C TYR A 46 -8.49 -25.19 3.07
N LEU A 47 -9.06 -24.15 3.69
CA LEU A 47 -9.40 -22.90 3.01
C LEU A 47 -8.25 -21.90 3.07
N ILE A 48 -7.77 -21.49 1.89
CA ILE A 48 -6.80 -20.40 1.75
C ILE A 48 -7.51 -19.07 2.04
N GLN A 49 -6.95 -18.27 2.95
CA GLN A 49 -7.51 -16.98 3.32
C GLN A 49 -6.97 -15.86 2.44
N LYS A 50 -7.85 -15.00 1.93
CA LYS A 50 -7.44 -13.78 1.22
C LYS A 50 -7.07 -12.69 2.22
N ILE A 51 -5.84 -12.19 2.11
CA ILE A 51 -5.35 -10.99 2.77
C ILE A 51 -5.23 -9.88 1.72
N GLU A 52 -5.77 -8.71 2.02
CA GLU A 52 -5.69 -7.53 1.17
C GLU A 52 -4.43 -6.73 1.53
N CYS A 53 -3.70 -6.30 0.50
CA CYS A 53 -2.62 -5.34 0.69
C CYS A 53 -3.16 -4.00 1.19
N VAL A 54 -2.67 -3.53 2.34
CA VAL A 54 -3.14 -2.25 2.91
C VAL A 54 -2.83 -1.06 1.99
N GLY A 55 -1.74 -1.13 1.22
CA GLY A 55 -1.43 -0.13 0.19
C GLY A 55 -2.53 -0.04 -0.88
N HIS A 56 -3.05 -1.17 -1.32
CA HIS A 56 -4.15 -1.23 -2.28
C HIS A 56 -5.47 -0.70 -1.68
N VAL A 57 -5.82 -1.14 -0.46
CA VAL A 57 -7.04 -0.65 0.22
C VAL A 57 -6.96 0.86 0.49
N GLN A 58 -5.76 1.38 0.79
CA GLN A 58 -5.52 2.82 0.92
C GLN A 58 -5.80 3.56 -0.40
N LYS A 59 -5.29 3.06 -1.53
CA LYS A 59 -5.56 3.64 -2.86
C LYS A 59 -7.06 3.62 -3.17
N ARG A 60 -7.77 2.55 -2.78
CA ARG A 60 -9.22 2.41 -2.96
C ARG A 60 -10.01 3.57 -2.33
N MET A 61 -9.61 4.05 -1.14
CA MET A 61 -10.19 5.26 -0.52
C MET A 61 -10.03 6.48 -1.44
N GLY A 62 -8.80 6.75 -1.88
CA GLY A 62 -8.52 7.86 -2.78
C GLY A 62 -9.33 7.79 -4.08
N THR A 63 -9.30 6.64 -4.77
CA THR A 63 -10.03 6.41 -6.01
C THR A 63 -11.54 6.64 -5.88
N ARG A 64 -12.17 6.19 -4.78
CA ARG A 64 -13.61 6.39 -4.58
C ARG A 64 -13.97 7.84 -4.33
N LEU A 65 -13.14 8.57 -3.56
CA LEU A 65 -13.35 10.00 -3.35
C LEU A 65 -13.14 10.80 -4.63
N MET A 66 -12.15 10.46 -5.46
CA MET A 66 -11.96 11.07 -6.78
C MET A 66 -13.17 10.82 -7.69
N LYS A 67 -13.69 9.59 -7.73
CA LYS A 67 -14.90 9.26 -8.49
C LYS A 67 -16.10 10.08 -8.01
N LEU A 68 -16.30 10.24 -6.70
CA LEU A 68 -17.35 11.12 -6.17
C LEU A 68 -17.13 12.58 -6.59
N LYS A 69 -15.89 13.08 -6.50
CA LYS A 69 -15.55 14.43 -6.95
C LYS A 69 -15.95 14.66 -8.41
N LEU A 70 -15.69 13.69 -9.29
CA LEU A 70 -16.07 13.73 -10.71
C LEU A 70 -17.60 13.70 -10.91
N VAL A 71 -18.30 12.76 -10.25
CA VAL A 71 -19.77 12.61 -10.37
C VAL A 71 -20.51 13.86 -9.91
N TYR A 72 -20.01 14.55 -8.88
CA TYR A 72 -20.62 15.75 -8.32
C TYR A 72 -19.93 17.05 -8.77
N SER A 73 -19.06 16.99 -9.78
CA SER A 73 -18.34 18.18 -10.28
C SER A 73 -19.28 19.22 -10.90
N LYS A 74 -20.38 18.76 -11.52
CA LYS A 74 -21.42 19.58 -12.17
C LYS A 74 -22.75 19.59 -11.42
N LYS A 75 -22.81 18.97 -10.23
CA LYS A 75 -24.03 18.89 -9.43
C LYS A 75 -23.90 19.75 -8.19
N GLU A 76 -24.93 20.53 -7.90
CA GLU A 76 -25.02 21.24 -6.64
C GLU A 76 -25.35 20.26 -5.51
N LEU A 77 -24.69 20.45 -4.38
CA LEU A 77 -25.03 19.75 -3.14
C LEU A 77 -26.13 20.52 -2.41
N SER A 78 -26.53 20.04 -1.22
CA SER A 78 -27.59 20.64 -0.41
C SER A 78 -27.37 22.11 -0.03
N ASP A 79 -26.14 22.62 -0.18
CA ASP A 79 -25.78 24.01 0.07
C ASP A 79 -25.63 24.87 -1.20
N GLY A 80 -26.16 24.39 -2.34
CA GLY A 80 -26.13 25.11 -3.62
C GLY A 80 -24.73 25.22 -4.25
N LYS A 81 -23.76 24.43 -3.79
CA LYS A 81 -22.36 24.46 -4.27
C LYS A 81 -21.91 23.10 -4.75
N THR A 82 -21.01 23.08 -5.73
CA THR A 82 -20.39 21.84 -6.24
C THR A 82 -19.51 21.17 -5.19
N ILE A 83 -19.12 19.91 -5.38
CA ILE A 83 -18.32 19.16 -4.39
C ILE A 83 -16.87 19.66 -4.26
N GLY A 84 -16.36 20.38 -5.27
CA GLY A 84 -14.97 20.85 -5.35
C GLY A 84 -14.79 22.30 -4.89
N GLY A 85 -13.54 22.73 -4.70
CA GLY A 85 -13.16 24.11 -4.36
C GLY A 85 -12.68 24.31 -2.92
N LYS A 86 -12.45 25.58 -2.54
CA LYS A 86 -11.89 25.95 -1.23
C LYS A 86 -12.82 25.51 -0.09
N GLY A 87 -12.27 24.79 0.89
CA GLY A 87 -13.04 24.24 2.03
C GLY A 87 -13.89 23.02 1.68
N ARG A 88 -13.68 22.43 0.51
CA ARG A 88 -14.43 21.28 -0.02
C ARG A 88 -13.49 20.15 -0.45
N LEU A 89 -13.96 19.22 -1.28
CA LEU A 89 -13.20 18.03 -1.66
C LEU A 89 -12.13 18.36 -2.73
N THR A 90 -10.94 18.73 -2.26
CA THR A 90 -9.75 18.96 -3.11
C THR A 90 -8.90 17.70 -3.23
N ASP A 91 -8.06 17.60 -4.26
CA ASP A 91 -7.16 16.43 -4.44
C ASP A 91 -6.20 16.28 -3.26
N SER A 92 -5.69 17.41 -2.75
CA SER A 92 -4.87 17.43 -1.53
C SER A 92 -5.60 16.93 -0.28
N LEU A 93 -6.92 17.10 -0.19
CA LEU A 93 -7.73 16.54 0.90
C LEU A 93 -7.95 15.04 0.69
N ILE A 94 -8.25 14.62 -0.55
CA ILE A 94 -8.39 13.20 -0.91
C ILE A 94 -7.12 12.43 -0.54
N ASP A 95 -5.95 12.94 -0.91
CA ASP A 95 -4.67 12.32 -0.60
C ASP A 95 -4.43 12.21 0.92
N LYS A 96 -4.77 13.26 1.67
CA LYS A 96 -4.67 13.25 3.14
C LYS A 96 -5.61 12.21 3.75
N LEU A 97 -6.87 12.18 3.33
CA LEU A 97 -7.85 11.22 3.83
C LEU A 97 -7.47 9.78 3.50
N ALA A 98 -7.02 9.52 2.27
CA ALA A 98 -6.50 8.22 1.88
C ALA A 98 -5.29 7.83 2.74
N HIS A 99 -4.32 8.73 2.93
CA HIS A 99 -3.15 8.46 3.76
C HIS A 99 -3.51 8.15 5.22
N TYR A 100 -4.36 8.97 5.85
CA TYR A 100 -4.81 8.76 7.22
C TYR A 100 -5.62 7.48 7.38
N TYR A 101 -6.48 7.15 6.41
CA TYR A 101 -7.19 5.89 6.36
C TYR A 101 -6.23 4.68 6.34
N GLY A 102 -5.20 4.71 5.47
CA GLY A 102 -4.20 3.65 5.43
C GLY A 102 -3.41 3.52 6.74
N ASN A 103 -3.05 4.64 7.36
CA ASN A 103 -2.36 4.64 8.65
C ASN A 103 -3.25 4.09 9.78
N ALA A 104 -4.53 4.44 9.80
CA ALA A 104 -5.49 3.89 10.76
C ALA A 104 -5.53 2.35 10.72
N ILE A 105 -5.43 1.75 9.52
CA ILE A 105 -5.35 0.29 9.37
C ILE A 105 -3.99 -0.25 9.86
N ARG A 106 -2.87 0.34 9.42
CA ARG A 106 -1.53 -0.17 9.77
C ARG A 106 -1.25 -0.12 11.26
N CYS A 107 -1.59 1.00 11.91
CA CYS A 107 -1.37 1.21 13.35
C CYS A 107 -2.26 0.32 14.23
N ASN A 108 -3.34 -0.25 13.67
CA ASN A 108 -4.28 -1.11 14.40
C ASN A 108 -4.40 -2.49 13.74
N SER A 109 -3.31 -2.96 13.12
CA SER A 109 -3.30 -4.15 12.25
C SER A 109 -3.69 -5.47 12.94
N THR A 110 -3.78 -5.48 14.27
CA THR A 110 -4.13 -6.65 15.09
C THR A 110 -5.61 -6.70 15.48
N SER A 111 -6.39 -5.63 15.28
CA SER A 111 -7.79 -5.57 15.73
C SER A 111 -8.70 -4.85 14.76
N VAL A 112 -9.67 -5.57 14.21
CA VAL A 112 -10.72 -5.01 13.34
C VAL A 112 -11.53 -3.92 14.04
N LYS A 113 -11.79 -4.10 15.34
CA LYS A 113 -12.54 -3.12 16.15
C LYS A 113 -11.77 -1.81 16.24
N GLU A 114 -10.47 -1.88 16.54
CA GLU A 114 -9.62 -0.68 16.66
C GLU A 114 -9.35 -0.03 15.30
N MET A 115 -9.19 -0.80 14.22
CA MET A 115 -9.13 -0.26 12.86
C MET A 115 -10.39 0.56 12.55
N ARG A 116 -11.57 0.00 12.80
CA ARG A 116 -12.85 0.67 12.53
C ARG A 116 -12.97 1.94 13.36
N LYS A 117 -12.65 1.88 14.65
CA LYS A 117 -12.61 3.05 15.53
C LYS A 117 -11.68 4.14 14.99
N ALA A 118 -10.46 3.79 14.63
CA ALA A 118 -9.47 4.72 14.08
C ALA A 118 -9.91 5.33 12.73
N ILE A 119 -10.53 4.54 11.83
CA ILE A 119 -11.08 5.05 10.56
C ILE A 119 -12.19 6.08 10.82
N TRP A 120 -13.09 5.80 11.75
CA TRP A 120 -14.13 6.77 12.11
C TRP A 120 -13.58 7.97 12.90
N ALA A 121 -12.45 7.85 13.59
CA ALA A 121 -11.74 9.00 14.15
C ALA A 121 -11.20 9.92 13.04
N VAL A 122 -10.67 9.36 11.93
CA VAL A 122 -10.27 10.15 10.75
C VAL A 122 -11.46 10.91 10.18
N TRP A 123 -12.62 10.24 10.04
CA TRP A 123 -13.87 10.88 9.65
C TRP A 123 -14.23 12.05 10.57
N GLY A 124 -14.30 11.80 11.88
CA GLY A 124 -14.61 12.79 12.90
C GLY A 124 -13.68 14.00 12.82
N HIS A 125 -12.36 13.79 12.76
CA HIS A 125 -11.37 14.87 12.61
C HIS A 125 -11.56 15.74 11.38
N SER A 126 -12.01 15.16 10.26
CA SER A 126 -12.28 15.93 9.03
C SER A 126 -13.57 16.76 9.11
N CYS A 127 -14.42 16.45 10.09
CA CYS A 127 -15.73 17.05 10.29
C CYS A 127 -15.77 17.99 11.53
N SER A 128 -14.90 17.80 12.52
CA SER A 128 -14.96 18.56 13.78
C SER A 128 -14.89 20.07 13.57
N THR A 129 -15.72 20.78 14.32
CA THR A 129 -15.74 22.24 14.44
C THR A 129 -15.72 22.63 15.91
N ASP A 130 -15.53 23.92 16.22
CA ASP A 130 -15.59 24.39 17.61
C ASP A 130 -16.98 24.16 18.23
N ASP A 131 -18.04 24.30 17.45
CA ASP A 131 -19.43 24.07 17.88
C ASP A 131 -19.81 22.58 17.95
N GLU A 132 -19.21 21.76 17.08
CA GLU A 132 -19.47 20.32 16.97
C GLU A 132 -18.14 19.51 16.94
N PRO A 133 -17.51 19.28 18.11
CA PRO A 133 -16.25 18.54 18.20
C PRO A 133 -16.48 17.00 18.13
N MET A 134 -16.09 16.37 17.02
CA MET A 134 -16.32 14.95 16.76
C MET A 134 -15.09 14.07 17.08
N HIS A 135 -14.65 14.06 18.35
CA HIS A 135 -13.42 13.37 18.79
C HIS A 135 -13.66 12.09 19.62
N TRP A 136 -14.89 11.56 19.64
CA TRP A 136 -15.29 10.42 20.48
C TRP A 136 -14.56 9.10 20.18
N PHE A 137 -14.05 8.91 18.96
CA PHE A 137 -13.27 7.72 18.60
C PHE A 137 -11.76 7.91 18.78
N CYS A 138 -11.32 9.11 19.14
CA CYS A 138 -9.90 9.38 19.35
C CYS A 138 -9.43 8.84 20.70
N PRO A 139 -8.14 8.51 20.85
CA PRO A 139 -7.59 8.14 22.14
C PRO A 139 -7.75 9.28 23.15
N THR A 140 -8.09 8.92 24.38
CA THR A 140 -8.32 9.84 25.52
C THR A 140 -7.10 9.95 26.43
N ASN A 141 -5.96 9.38 26.07
CA ASN A 141 -4.74 9.55 26.87
C ASN A 141 -4.15 10.97 26.68
N PRO A 142 -3.39 11.50 27.67
CA PRO A 142 -2.77 12.83 27.56
C PRO A 142 -1.79 12.97 26.39
N ASN A 143 -1.06 11.90 26.05
CA ASN A 143 -0.11 11.84 24.94
C ASN A 143 -0.75 11.38 23.61
N THR A 144 -2.00 11.77 23.39
CA THR A 144 -2.75 11.41 22.19
C THR A 144 -2.35 12.28 21.01
N TRP A 145 -2.34 11.70 19.80
CA TRP A 145 -2.19 12.46 18.56
C TRP A 145 -3.36 13.43 18.30
N CYS A 146 -4.51 13.20 18.97
CA CYS A 146 -5.68 14.06 18.89
C CYS A 146 -5.47 15.32 19.74
N LYS A 147 -5.04 16.41 19.11
CA LYS A 147 -4.75 17.68 19.80
C LYS A 147 -5.93 18.23 20.63
N TYR A 148 -7.17 17.96 20.22
CA TYR A 148 -8.37 18.34 20.98
C TYR A 148 -8.45 17.56 22.31
N ASN A 149 -8.40 16.22 22.26
CA ASN A 149 -8.41 15.41 23.49
C ASN A 149 -7.16 15.67 24.35
N ALA A 150 -5.99 15.89 23.74
CA ALA A 150 -4.80 16.27 24.47
C ALA A 150 -5.00 17.60 25.22
N ALA A 151 -5.62 18.60 24.58
CA ALA A 151 -5.92 19.88 25.22
C ALA A 151 -6.88 19.73 26.40
N ILE A 152 -7.96 18.95 26.24
CA ILE A 152 -8.90 18.64 27.33
C ILE A 152 -8.19 17.98 28.51
N ASN A 153 -7.42 16.93 28.24
CA ASN A 153 -6.73 16.17 29.29
C ASN A 153 -5.64 16.97 30.02
N ASN A 154 -5.02 17.94 29.34
CA ASN A 154 -4.01 18.83 29.93
C ASN A 154 -4.61 20.13 30.48
N ASN A 155 -5.95 20.23 30.61
CA ASN A 155 -6.65 21.42 31.10
C ASN A 155 -6.33 22.72 30.32
N LEU A 156 -6.02 22.61 29.02
CA LEU A 156 -5.81 23.77 28.15
C LEU A 156 -7.19 24.36 27.79
N GLN A 157 -7.47 25.58 28.25
CA GLN A 157 -8.82 26.17 28.18
C GLN A 157 -9.36 26.46 26.77
N LYS A 158 -8.54 26.48 25.72
CA LYS A 158 -8.99 26.82 24.36
C LYS A 158 -8.26 26.02 23.29
N TYR A 159 -8.95 25.02 22.72
CA TYR A 159 -8.55 24.42 21.45
C TYR A 159 -9.40 25.03 20.33
N LYS A 160 -8.74 25.51 19.27
CA LYS A 160 -9.43 26.02 18.07
C LYS A 160 -9.28 25.01 16.92
N HIS A 161 -10.41 24.58 16.36
CA HIS A 161 -10.42 23.66 15.24
C HIS A 161 -9.90 24.33 13.97
N LYS A 162 -9.29 23.51 13.12
CA LYS A 162 -8.94 23.93 11.76
C LYS A 162 -10.22 24.06 10.92
N PRO A 163 -10.19 24.84 9.82
CA PRO A 163 -11.30 24.90 8.89
C PRO A 163 -11.72 23.50 8.46
N SER A 164 -12.96 23.16 8.78
CA SER A 164 -13.52 21.84 8.52
C SER A 164 -14.13 21.79 7.12
N VAL A 165 -14.28 20.58 6.59
CA VAL A 165 -14.93 20.35 5.29
C VAL A 165 -16.39 20.79 5.39
N ALA A 166 -16.97 21.36 4.34
CA ALA A 166 -18.39 21.74 4.34
C ALA A 166 -19.33 20.55 4.64
N LYS A 167 -20.38 20.75 5.43
CA LYS A 167 -21.32 19.68 5.85
C LYS A 167 -21.90 18.91 4.65
N ALA A 168 -22.32 19.63 3.61
CA ALA A 168 -22.84 19.02 2.38
C ALA A 168 -21.84 18.04 1.72
N VAL A 169 -20.54 18.36 1.74
CA VAL A 169 -19.49 17.46 1.22
C VAL A 169 -19.30 16.26 2.14
N ARG A 170 -19.35 16.47 3.48
CA ARG A 170 -19.24 15.38 4.45
C ARG A 170 -20.33 14.33 4.22
N ASP A 171 -21.57 14.77 4.06
CA ASP A 171 -22.69 13.86 3.87
C ASP A 171 -22.52 12.99 2.61
N VAL A 172 -21.95 13.55 1.53
CA VAL A 172 -21.66 12.82 0.28
C VAL A 172 -20.55 11.79 0.42
N ILE A 173 -19.49 12.08 1.18
CA ILE A 173 -18.33 11.17 1.28
C ILE A 173 -18.45 10.17 2.46
N LYS A 174 -19.34 10.41 3.43
CA LYS A 174 -19.59 9.52 4.58
C LYS A 174 -19.90 8.06 4.19
N PRO A 175 -20.70 7.77 3.14
CA PRO A 175 -20.94 6.41 2.68
C PRO A 175 -19.66 5.66 2.28
N VAL A 176 -18.65 6.36 1.74
CA VAL A 176 -17.35 5.74 1.40
C VAL A 176 -16.62 5.28 2.66
N PHE A 177 -16.65 6.08 3.73
CA PHE A 177 -16.08 5.69 5.03
C PHE A 177 -16.84 4.53 5.66
N ALA A 178 -18.17 4.52 5.56
CA ALA A 178 -18.99 3.43 6.06
C ALA A 178 -18.64 2.10 5.36
N ASP A 179 -18.58 2.10 4.03
CA ASP A 179 -18.26 0.90 3.24
C ASP A 179 -16.80 0.44 3.44
N LEU A 180 -15.84 1.36 3.43
CA LEU A 180 -14.42 1.04 3.64
C LEU A 180 -14.04 0.77 5.11
N SER A 181 -14.99 0.89 6.04
CA SER A 181 -14.85 0.45 7.45
C SER A 181 -15.61 -0.85 7.73
N HIS A 182 -16.15 -1.51 6.70
CA HIS A 182 -16.89 -2.75 6.86
C HIS A 182 -16.00 -3.87 7.43
N PRO A 183 -16.44 -4.62 8.47
CA PRO A 183 -15.62 -5.63 9.13
C PRO A 183 -15.09 -6.72 8.20
N ALA A 184 -15.84 -7.09 7.17
CA ALA A 184 -15.41 -8.10 6.20
C ALA A 184 -14.18 -7.66 5.38
N LEU A 185 -14.06 -6.37 5.06
CA LEU A 185 -12.86 -5.82 4.43
C LEU A 185 -11.71 -5.76 5.43
N LEU A 186 -11.96 -5.23 6.62
CA LEU A 186 -10.94 -5.02 7.64
C LEU A 186 -10.34 -6.33 8.18
N LYS A 187 -11.11 -7.42 8.24
CA LYS A 187 -10.60 -8.77 8.55
C LYS A 187 -9.49 -9.18 7.57
N LYS A 188 -9.62 -8.85 6.29
CA LYS A 188 -8.61 -9.14 5.27
C LYS A 188 -7.38 -8.22 5.37
N CYS A 189 -7.45 -7.14 6.15
CA CYS A 189 -6.34 -6.23 6.39
C CYS A 189 -5.54 -6.59 7.66
N LEU A 190 -5.92 -7.65 8.38
CA LEU A 190 -5.20 -8.10 9.58
C LEU A 190 -3.74 -8.41 9.26
N GLY A 191 -2.86 -8.06 10.20
CA GLY A 191 -1.41 -8.19 10.04
C GLY A 191 -0.77 -7.13 9.13
N GLY A 192 -1.55 -6.19 8.58
CA GLY A 192 -1.03 -4.99 7.92
C GLY A 192 -0.16 -5.28 6.70
N LYS A 193 -0.41 -6.39 6.00
CA LYS A 193 0.47 -6.91 4.95
C LYS A 193 0.53 -5.97 3.74
N THR A 194 1.67 -6.02 3.05
CA THR A 194 1.94 -5.27 1.82
C THR A 194 2.60 -6.19 0.80
N GLN A 195 2.54 -5.83 -0.48
CA GLN A 195 3.26 -6.54 -1.54
C GLN A 195 4.68 -6.00 -1.77
N ASN A 196 5.16 -5.06 -0.95
CA ASN A 196 6.49 -4.45 -1.10
C ASN A 196 7.63 -5.47 -1.25
N PRO A 197 7.68 -6.61 -0.51
CA PRO A 197 8.74 -7.60 -0.72
C PRO A 197 8.70 -8.22 -2.12
N ASN A 198 7.51 -8.59 -2.59
CA ASN A 198 7.31 -9.17 -3.93
C ASN A 198 7.67 -8.15 -5.02
N GLU A 199 7.22 -6.90 -4.86
CA GLU A 199 7.58 -5.80 -5.77
C GLU A 199 9.09 -5.55 -5.79
N SER A 200 9.75 -5.66 -4.63
CA SER A 200 11.20 -5.48 -4.52
C SER A 200 11.97 -6.59 -5.24
N LEU A 201 11.58 -7.86 -5.07
CA LEU A 201 12.19 -8.98 -5.80
C LEU A 201 11.96 -8.85 -7.31
N ASN A 202 10.71 -8.57 -7.70
CA ASN A 202 10.36 -8.35 -9.10
C ASN A 202 11.21 -7.23 -9.71
N SER A 203 11.45 -6.14 -8.99
CA SER A 203 12.32 -5.06 -9.46
C SER A 203 13.76 -5.51 -9.71
N LEU A 204 14.28 -6.49 -8.99
CA LEU A 204 15.61 -7.05 -9.23
C LEU A 204 15.60 -7.92 -10.50
N ILE A 205 14.63 -8.82 -10.61
CA ILE A 205 14.44 -9.68 -11.80
C ILE A 205 14.33 -8.83 -13.07
N TRP A 206 13.50 -7.78 -13.05
CA TRP A 206 13.30 -6.90 -14.22
C TRP A 206 14.46 -5.97 -14.50
N LYS A 207 15.39 -5.79 -13.56
CA LYS A 207 16.65 -5.09 -13.83
C LYS A 207 17.59 -5.95 -14.67
N PHE A 208 17.60 -7.26 -14.43
CA PHE A 208 18.42 -8.22 -15.16
C PHE A 208 17.75 -8.64 -16.49
N CYS A 209 16.44 -8.85 -16.48
CA CYS A 209 15.63 -9.26 -17.63
C CYS A 209 14.52 -8.23 -17.89
N PRO A 210 14.82 -7.07 -18.51
CA PRO A 210 13.83 -6.01 -18.72
C PRO A 210 12.61 -6.47 -19.51
N LYS A 211 11.42 -6.07 -19.05
CA LYS A 211 10.15 -6.36 -19.74
C LYS A 211 10.04 -5.75 -21.13
N THR A 212 10.85 -4.73 -21.40
CA THR A 212 10.89 -4.00 -22.69
C THR A 212 11.67 -4.74 -23.76
N ILE A 213 12.41 -5.78 -23.39
CA ILE A 213 13.24 -6.56 -24.32
C ILE A 213 12.72 -8.00 -24.31
N GLY A 214 12.28 -8.46 -25.48
CA GLY A 214 11.91 -9.86 -25.66
C GLY A 214 13.08 -10.76 -25.28
N SER A 215 12.92 -11.53 -24.22
CA SER A 215 13.97 -12.42 -23.68
C SER A 215 13.56 -13.87 -23.85
N ARG A 216 14.52 -14.74 -24.17
CA ARG A 216 14.29 -16.19 -24.23
C ARG A 216 13.99 -16.73 -22.83
N LEU A 217 13.23 -17.84 -22.74
CA LEU A 217 12.89 -18.49 -21.48
C LEU A 217 14.11 -18.74 -20.58
N GLN A 218 15.21 -19.23 -21.16
CA GLN A 218 16.46 -19.49 -20.44
C GLN A 218 17.01 -18.25 -19.72
N ILE A 219 16.93 -17.07 -20.33
CA ILE A 219 17.39 -15.81 -19.72
C ILE A 219 16.50 -15.43 -18.54
N ALA A 220 15.18 -15.58 -18.71
CA ALA A 220 14.22 -15.30 -17.65
C ALA A 220 14.39 -16.26 -16.45
N GLU A 221 14.68 -17.54 -16.69
CA GLU A 221 14.97 -18.53 -15.65
C GLU A 221 16.26 -18.21 -14.89
N ILE A 222 17.33 -17.86 -15.61
CA ILE A 222 18.60 -17.43 -14.99
C ILE A 222 18.37 -16.19 -14.13
N ALA A 223 17.68 -15.19 -14.66
CA ALA A 223 17.37 -13.95 -13.94
C ALA A 223 16.55 -14.23 -12.66
N ALA A 224 15.49 -15.03 -12.77
CA ALA A 224 14.63 -15.38 -11.66
C ALA A 224 15.39 -16.12 -10.55
N ASN A 225 16.20 -17.13 -10.91
CA ASN A 225 16.97 -17.90 -9.94
C ASN A 225 18.05 -17.05 -9.28
N LEU A 226 18.85 -16.32 -10.08
CA LEU A 226 19.95 -15.50 -9.58
C LEU A 226 19.48 -14.39 -8.66
N GLU A 227 18.48 -13.62 -9.08
CA GLU A 227 17.99 -12.48 -8.30
C GLU A 227 17.21 -12.95 -7.05
N THR A 228 16.59 -14.13 -7.08
CA THR A 228 16.00 -14.72 -5.86
C THR A 228 17.08 -15.10 -4.86
N SER A 229 18.17 -15.74 -5.31
CA SER A 229 19.33 -16.03 -4.45
C SER A 229 19.92 -14.76 -3.85
N VAL A 230 20.15 -13.71 -4.67
CA VAL A 230 20.71 -12.43 -4.20
C VAL A 230 19.76 -11.69 -3.25
N PHE A 231 18.45 -11.81 -3.47
CA PHE A 231 17.45 -11.21 -2.59
C PHE A 231 17.48 -11.83 -1.19
N ASN A 232 17.58 -13.17 -1.11
CA ASN A 232 17.58 -13.91 0.15
C ASN A 232 18.93 -13.83 0.87
N ASP A 233 20.02 -14.12 0.18
CA ASP A 233 21.34 -14.37 0.79
C ASP A 233 22.33 -13.21 0.58
N GLY A 234 21.95 -12.20 -0.20
CA GLY A 234 22.85 -11.11 -0.59
C GLY A 234 23.77 -11.46 -1.75
N ASN A 235 24.67 -10.55 -2.08
CA ASN A 235 25.63 -10.71 -3.18
C ASN A 235 26.69 -11.79 -2.89
N GLN A 236 26.86 -12.21 -1.63
CA GLN A 236 27.78 -13.28 -1.26
C GLN A 236 27.44 -14.63 -1.92
N ILE A 237 26.17 -14.91 -2.20
CA ILE A 237 25.76 -16.17 -2.86
C ILE A 237 26.39 -16.33 -4.25
N LEU A 238 26.78 -15.22 -4.89
CA LEU A 238 27.47 -15.25 -6.17
C LEU A 238 28.81 -15.98 -6.07
N ILE A 239 29.47 -15.99 -4.91
CA ILE A 239 30.71 -16.73 -4.70
C ILE A 239 30.45 -18.23 -4.91
N THR A 240 29.44 -18.79 -4.22
CA THR A 240 29.06 -20.19 -4.37
C THR A 240 28.67 -20.55 -5.80
N ILE A 241 28.00 -19.65 -6.50
CA ILE A 241 27.64 -19.85 -7.91
C ILE A 241 28.91 -19.90 -8.78
N LEU A 242 29.82 -18.95 -8.62
CA LEU A 242 31.07 -18.89 -9.39
C LEU A 242 31.97 -20.11 -9.12
N GLU A 243 32.05 -20.60 -7.88
CA GLU A 243 32.75 -21.84 -7.52
C GLU A 243 32.17 -23.05 -8.26
N LYS A 244 30.84 -23.14 -8.38
CA LYS A 244 30.17 -24.21 -9.12
C LYS A 244 30.44 -24.16 -10.63
N PHE A 245 30.76 -22.98 -11.16
CA PHE A 245 31.24 -22.82 -12.53
C PHE A 245 32.75 -23.12 -12.69
N GLY A 246 33.45 -23.51 -11.61
CA GLY A 246 34.87 -23.82 -11.63
C GLY A 246 35.78 -22.58 -11.66
N LEU A 247 35.26 -21.41 -11.27
CA LEU A 247 36.06 -20.19 -11.19
C LEU A 247 36.79 -20.10 -9.86
N GLU A 248 38.07 -19.71 -9.91
CA GLU A 248 38.88 -19.52 -8.71
C GLU A 248 38.42 -18.27 -7.95
N ILE A 249 38.03 -18.46 -6.69
CA ILE A 249 37.60 -17.37 -5.82
C ILE A 249 38.81 -16.83 -5.07
N ASN A 250 39.06 -15.55 -5.27
CA ASN A 250 40.07 -14.82 -4.52
C ASN A 250 39.48 -13.58 -3.84
N ARG A 251 40.31 -12.91 -3.05
CA ARG A 251 39.92 -11.73 -2.28
C ARG A 251 39.34 -10.59 -3.14
N ASN A 252 39.76 -10.48 -4.40
CA ASN A 252 39.28 -9.43 -5.31
C ASN A 252 37.83 -9.65 -5.75
N VAL A 253 37.29 -10.86 -5.63
CA VAL A 253 35.87 -11.16 -5.83
C VAL A 253 35.08 -10.99 -4.53
N CYS A 254 35.59 -11.54 -3.42
CA CYS A 254 34.87 -11.54 -2.14
C CYS A 254 34.65 -10.12 -1.59
N VAL A 255 35.69 -9.27 -1.62
CA VAL A 255 35.64 -7.93 -1.01
C VAL A 255 34.59 -7.03 -1.68
N PRO A 256 34.55 -6.85 -3.01
CA PRO A 256 33.53 -6.02 -3.64
C PRO A 256 32.10 -6.51 -3.43
N LEU A 257 31.88 -7.84 -3.39
CA LEU A 257 30.57 -8.42 -3.11
C LEU A 257 30.13 -8.11 -1.67
N ALA A 258 31.04 -8.20 -0.70
CA ALA A 258 30.75 -7.87 0.70
C ALA A 258 30.47 -6.37 0.86
N GLU A 259 31.25 -5.52 0.20
CA GLU A 259 31.02 -4.07 0.18
C GLU A 259 29.67 -3.70 -0.45
N ARG A 260 29.22 -4.40 -1.47
CA ARG A 260 27.89 -4.20 -2.08
C ARG A 260 26.78 -4.51 -1.08
N ASP A 261 26.88 -5.61 -0.35
CA ASP A 261 25.91 -5.96 0.69
C ASP A 261 25.94 -4.97 1.85
N ASN A 262 27.13 -4.55 2.30
CA ASN A 262 27.28 -3.51 3.31
C ASN A 262 26.66 -2.19 2.88
N ARG A 263 26.87 -1.76 1.62
CA ARG A 263 26.21 -0.57 1.06
C ARG A 263 24.70 -0.72 0.99
N ARG A 264 24.19 -1.90 0.60
CA ARG A 264 22.76 -2.20 0.54
C ARG A 264 22.13 -2.09 1.93
N ILE A 265 22.75 -2.70 2.94
CA ILE A 265 22.30 -2.65 4.34
C ILE A 265 22.37 -1.22 4.88
N PHE A 266 23.48 -0.52 4.66
CA PHE A 266 23.65 0.88 5.06
C PHE A 266 22.56 1.77 4.44
N THR A 267 22.34 1.66 3.13
CA THR A 267 21.29 2.41 2.42
C THR A 267 19.90 2.07 2.96
N SER A 268 19.63 0.81 3.28
CA SER A 268 18.37 0.39 3.90
C SER A 268 18.18 1.05 5.27
N ARG A 269 19.20 1.02 6.14
CA ARG A 269 19.19 1.69 7.45
C ARG A 269 19.00 3.20 7.33
N GLN A 270 19.69 3.86 6.39
CA GLN A 270 19.50 5.28 6.11
C GLN A 270 18.07 5.59 5.63
N ARG A 271 17.44 4.69 4.86
CA ARG A 271 16.05 4.84 4.41
C ARG A 271 15.02 4.67 5.52
N LEU A 272 15.39 4.02 6.64
CA LEU A 272 14.53 3.95 7.83
C LEU A 272 14.52 5.25 8.63
N LEU A 273 15.49 6.14 8.43
CA LEU A 273 15.53 7.45 9.09
C LEU A 273 14.36 8.33 8.62
N GLU A 274 13.77 9.08 9.55
CA GLU A 274 12.63 9.96 9.30
C GLU A 274 12.97 11.07 8.28
N SER A 275 14.18 11.62 8.34
CA SER A 275 14.70 12.58 7.35
C SER A 275 14.72 12.01 5.92
N SER A 276 14.99 10.71 5.77
CA SER A 276 14.95 10.03 4.48
C SER A 276 13.52 9.75 4.03
N PHE A 277 12.57 9.55 4.95
CA PHE A 277 11.15 9.46 4.60
C PHE A 277 10.64 10.79 4.03
N GLU A 278 10.96 11.91 4.68
CA GLU A 278 10.58 13.25 4.22
C GLU A 278 11.20 13.58 2.86
N ALA A 279 12.50 13.35 2.69
CA ALA A 279 13.19 13.56 1.42
C ALA A 279 12.61 12.70 0.28
N ARG A 280 12.27 11.43 0.55
CA ARG A 280 11.62 10.54 -0.43
C ARG A 280 10.21 11.01 -0.76
N ARG A 281 9.45 11.45 0.24
CA ARG A 281 8.11 12.01 0.03
C ARG A 281 8.17 13.24 -0.86
N ALA A 282 9.11 14.16 -0.61
CA ALA A 282 9.33 15.35 -1.42
C ALA A 282 9.70 15.00 -2.88
N LYS A 283 10.63 14.06 -3.09
CA LYS A 283 10.98 13.57 -4.43
C LYS A 283 9.79 12.93 -5.15
N LYS A 284 8.97 12.14 -4.44
CA LYS A 284 7.78 11.51 -5.03
C LYS A 284 6.73 12.54 -5.42
N ILE A 285 6.50 13.57 -4.59
CA ILE A 285 5.60 14.69 -4.91
C ILE A 285 6.12 15.44 -6.14
N LYS A 286 7.43 15.73 -6.20
CA LYS A 286 8.05 16.38 -7.36
C LYS A 286 7.83 15.56 -8.64
N LYS A 287 8.12 14.26 -8.60
CA LYS A 287 7.92 13.36 -9.75
C LYS A 287 6.45 13.25 -10.15
N SER A 288 5.52 13.24 -9.18
CA SER A 288 4.07 13.23 -9.47
C SER A 288 3.65 14.49 -10.21
N LYS A 289 4.13 15.66 -9.77
CA LYS A 289 3.88 16.94 -10.44
C LYS A 289 4.49 16.99 -11.85
N GLU A 290 5.68 16.42 -12.03
CA GLU A 290 6.30 16.29 -13.35
C GLU A 290 5.44 15.42 -14.26
N ILE A 291 4.96 14.27 -13.77
CA ILE A 291 4.05 13.38 -14.53
C ILE A 291 2.72 14.08 -14.85
N GLU A 292 2.13 14.80 -13.90
CA GLU A 292 0.92 15.60 -14.13
C GLU A 292 1.14 16.65 -15.22
N LEU A 293 2.28 17.35 -15.20
CA LEU A 293 2.65 18.31 -16.24
C LEU A 293 2.80 17.64 -17.62
N PHE A 294 3.42 16.46 -17.68
CA PHE A 294 3.51 15.69 -18.92
C PHE A 294 2.13 15.22 -19.42
N GLN A 295 1.25 14.77 -18.51
CA GLN A 295 -0.12 14.37 -18.87
C GLN A 295 -0.97 15.55 -19.36
N GLU A 296 -0.80 16.74 -18.77
CA GLU A 296 -1.43 17.97 -19.25
C GLU A 296 -0.93 18.38 -20.64
N GLN A 297 0.35 18.10 -20.96
CA GLN A 297 0.94 18.35 -22.29
C GLN A 297 0.51 17.32 -23.34
N GLU A 298 0.33 16.05 -22.97
CA GLU A 298 -0.01 14.95 -23.89
C GLU A 298 -1.52 14.88 -24.21
N GLY A 299 -2.40 15.50 -23.42
CA GLY A 299 -3.85 15.47 -23.63
C GLY A 299 -4.52 14.15 -23.20
N MET A 300 -5.72 13.84 -23.71
CA MET A 300 -6.41 12.58 -23.36
C MET A 300 -5.63 11.37 -23.88
N SER A 301 -5.07 10.60 -22.96
CA SER A 301 -4.44 9.30 -23.24
C SER A 301 -5.37 8.16 -22.84
N TYR A 302 -5.43 7.13 -23.69
CA TYR A 302 -6.29 5.94 -23.51
C TYR A 302 -6.01 5.23 -22.20
N TYR A 303 -7.06 4.86 -21.46
CA TYR A 303 -6.89 4.05 -20.25
C TYR A 303 -6.67 2.57 -20.61
N PRO A 304 -5.81 1.84 -19.87
CA PRO A 304 -5.67 0.41 -20.05
C PRO A 304 -7.02 -0.30 -19.83
N GLY A 305 -7.56 -0.93 -20.89
CA GLY A 305 -8.84 -1.64 -20.87
C GLY A 305 -10.03 -0.89 -21.48
N GLU A 306 -9.82 0.24 -22.14
CA GLU A 306 -10.83 0.85 -23.02
C GLU A 306 -10.77 0.23 -24.43
N PHE A 307 -11.29 -1.00 -24.57
CA PHE A 307 -11.88 -1.60 -25.78
C PHE A 307 -12.85 -2.70 -25.35
#